data_AF-A0A7J8SCY3-F1
#
_entry.id   AF-A0A7J8SCY3-F1
#
_cell.length_a   1.000
_cell.length_b   1.000
_cell.length_c   1.000
_cell.angle_alpha   90.00
_cell.angle_beta   90.00
_cell.angle_gamma   90.00
#
_symmetry.space_group_name_H-M   'P 1'
#
loop_
_entity.id
_entity.type
_entity.pdbx_description
1 polymer ?
#
loop_
_entity_poly.entity_id
_entity_poly.type
_entity_poly.pdbx_seq_one_letter_code
_entity_poly.pdbx_strand_id
1 'polypeptide(L)'
;MAPPNKLCLVLVIFLSIFSLSSLPTTAIIPKANISLSVPSSQLVENLCNGKAVQNRRFCLKALSTPEVIATIDTTQLGTLIMKLGAANAKATLNLYNEIIKKPGSPQALKALNMCVEAYKYAILSFEMVSSELVEDP
;
A
#
# COMPACT_ATOMS: atom_id res chain seq x y z
N MET A 1 1.05 -34.25 -10.72
CA MET A 1 1.82 -33.93 -9.49
C MET A 1 2.66 -32.68 -9.78
N ALA A 2 2.32 -31.55 -9.17
CA ALA A 2 3.08 -30.29 -9.33
C ALA A 2 4.25 -30.27 -8.34
N PRO A 3 5.44 -29.76 -8.71
CA PRO A 3 6.62 -29.86 -7.87
C PRO A 3 6.50 -28.91 -6.65
N PRO A 4 6.81 -29.39 -5.43
CA PRO A 4 6.63 -28.65 -4.16
C PRO A 4 7.57 -27.44 -3.98
N ASN A 5 8.46 -27.20 -4.95
CA ASN A 5 9.59 -26.29 -4.78
C ASN A 5 9.24 -24.80 -4.99
N LYS A 6 8.08 -24.48 -5.61
CA LYS A 6 7.67 -23.09 -5.81
C LYS A 6 7.19 -22.41 -4.54
N LEU A 7 6.48 -23.15 -3.67
CA LEU A 7 5.95 -22.62 -2.42
C LEU A 7 7.09 -22.33 -1.42
N CYS A 8 8.09 -23.22 -1.39
CA CYS A 8 9.27 -23.08 -0.54
C CYS A 8 10.11 -21.86 -0.93
N LEU A 9 10.27 -21.60 -2.24
CA LEU A 9 11.06 -20.49 -2.75
C LEU A 9 10.40 -19.13 -2.46
N VAL A 10 9.06 -19.06 -2.51
CA VAL A 10 8.30 -17.83 -2.15
C VAL A 10 8.40 -17.52 -0.65
N LEU A 11 8.33 -18.54 0.21
CA LEU A 11 8.48 -18.38 1.66
C LEU A 11 9.88 -17.89 2.05
N VAL A 12 10.93 -18.43 1.43
CA VAL A 12 12.32 -18.02 1.71
C VAL A 12 12.56 -16.55 1.32
N ILE A 13 12.00 -16.10 0.19
CA ILE A 13 12.11 -14.69 -0.23
C ILE A 13 11.36 -13.75 0.72
N PHE A 14 10.14 -14.12 1.13
CA PHE A 14 9.37 -13.31 2.09
C PHE A 14 10.06 -13.18 3.44
N LEU A 15 10.63 -14.27 3.97
CA LEU A 15 11.31 -14.28 5.27
C LEU A 15 12.66 -13.54 5.26
N SER A 16 13.38 -13.57 4.13
CA SER A 16 14.65 -12.85 3.99
C SER A 16 14.45 -11.34 3.91
N ILE A 17 13.40 -10.86 3.22
CA ILE A 17 13.03 -9.43 3.21
C ILE A 17 12.60 -8.95 4.62
N PHE A 18 11.92 -9.82 5.37
CA PHE A 18 11.48 -9.52 6.74
C PHE A 18 12.66 -9.45 7.74
N SER A 19 13.73 -10.20 7.51
CA SER A 19 14.91 -10.22 8.39
C SER A 19 15.84 -9.02 8.19
N LEU A 20 15.97 -8.50 6.96
CA LEU A 20 16.85 -7.36 6.66
C LEU A 20 16.31 -5.99 7.11
N SER A 21 15.04 -5.89 7.52
CA SER A 21 14.39 -4.62 7.88
C SER A 21 14.42 -4.29 9.38
N SER A 22 15.07 -5.12 10.20
CA SER A 22 15.23 -4.89 11.64
C SER A 22 16.64 -4.43 12.01
N LEU A 23 17.02 -3.22 11.59
CA LEU A 23 18.13 -2.50 12.21
C LEU A 23 17.56 -1.44 13.15
N PRO A 24 17.75 -1.56 14.48
CA PRO A 24 17.32 -0.52 15.41
C PRO A 24 18.40 0.56 15.44
N THR A 25 18.23 1.63 14.65
CA THR A 25 19.03 2.84 14.85
C THR A 25 18.43 3.61 16.02
N THR A 26 19.00 3.44 17.20
CA THR A 26 18.75 4.28 18.37
C THR A 26 19.28 5.69 18.11
N ALA A 27 18.38 6.62 17.82
CA ALA A 27 18.65 8.05 17.89
C ALA A 27 17.98 8.62 19.14
N ILE A 28 18.80 9.21 20.01
CA ILE A 28 18.41 9.94 21.21
C ILE A 28 18.20 11.42 20.80
N ILE A 29 17.26 12.11 21.49
CA ILE A 29 17.04 13.58 21.59
C ILE A 29 15.97 14.17 20.62
N PRO A 30 15.08 15.13 21.03
CA PRO A 30 14.51 15.42 22.35
C PRO A 30 12.98 15.28 22.37
N LYS A 31 12.44 15.16 23.58
CA LYS A 31 11.02 15.14 23.92
C LYS A 31 10.37 16.50 23.63
N ALA A 32 9.87 16.69 22.40
CA ALA A 32 8.84 17.68 22.12
C ALA A 32 7.49 16.96 22.12
N ASN A 33 6.77 17.07 23.25
CA ASN A 33 5.34 16.76 23.29
C ASN A 33 4.61 17.82 22.45
N ILE A 34 4.59 17.64 21.14
CA ILE A 34 3.57 18.22 20.29
C ILE A 34 2.85 17.04 19.66
N SER A 35 1.90 16.51 20.43
CA SER A 35 0.80 15.73 19.89
C SER A 35 -0.01 16.65 18.97
N LEU A 36 0.44 16.82 17.73
CA LEU A 36 -0.46 17.12 16.64
C LEU A 36 -1.11 15.80 16.22
N SER A 37 -1.86 15.18 17.14
CA SER A 37 -2.90 14.24 16.73
C SER A 37 -3.98 15.10 16.08
N VAL A 38 -3.86 15.31 14.78
CA VAL A 38 -5.05 15.68 14.01
C VAL A 38 -6.07 14.60 14.35
N PRO A 39 -7.28 14.96 14.84
CA PRO A 39 -8.29 13.96 15.11
C PRO A 39 -8.54 13.25 13.80
N SER A 40 -8.04 12.03 13.66
CA SER A 40 -8.55 11.09 12.68
C SER A 40 -10.06 11.09 12.90
N SER A 41 -10.85 11.27 11.84
CA SER A 41 -12.30 11.13 12.00
C SER A 41 -12.56 9.77 12.64
N GLN A 42 -13.54 9.70 13.55
CA GLN A 42 -13.91 8.45 14.23
C GLN A 42 -14.15 7.31 13.22
N LEU A 43 -14.59 7.68 12.01
CA LEU A 43 -14.73 6.80 10.86
C LEU A 43 -13.40 6.16 10.43
N VAL A 44 -12.33 6.94 10.24
CA VAL A 44 -11.00 6.42 9.88
C VAL A 44 -10.43 5.54 11.00
N GLU A 45 -10.65 5.91 12.26
CA GLU A 45 -10.20 5.09 13.38
C GLU A 45 -10.92 3.74 13.43
N ASN A 46 -12.25 3.73 13.28
CA ASN A 46 -13.05 2.52 13.22
C ASN A 46 -12.64 1.62 12.05
N LEU A 47 -12.42 2.20 10.87
CA LEU A 47 -11.94 1.48 9.70
C LEU A 47 -10.59 0.82 9.96
N CYS A 48 -9.60 1.57 10.45
CA CYS A 48 -8.25 1.07 10.69
C CYS A 48 -8.16 0.06 11.85
N ASN A 49 -9.16 0.04 12.74
CA ASN A 49 -9.33 -0.98 13.78
C ASN A 49 -10.09 -2.23 13.29
N GLY A 50 -10.61 -2.21 12.06
CA GLY A 50 -11.36 -3.32 11.49
C GLY A 50 -10.52 -4.58 11.31
N LYS A 51 -11.14 -5.75 11.50
CA LYS A 51 -10.46 -7.06 11.44
C LYS A 51 -9.81 -7.36 10.08
N ALA A 52 -10.28 -6.74 9.01
CA ALA A 52 -9.71 -6.88 7.67
C ALA A 52 -8.42 -6.07 7.46
N VAL A 53 -8.16 -5.06 8.31
CA VAL A 53 -6.97 -4.21 8.22
C VAL A 53 -5.82 -4.87 8.96
N GLN A 54 -4.87 -5.42 8.21
CA GLN A 54 -3.71 -6.12 8.78
C GLN A 54 -2.70 -5.16 9.44
N ASN A 55 -2.56 -3.94 8.92
CA ASN A 55 -1.58 -2.97 9.41
C ASN A 55 -2.27 -1.66 9.80
N ARG A 56 -2.74 -1.60 11.04
CA ARG A 56 -3.39 -0.42 11.63
C ARG A 56 -2.53 0.84 11.52
N ARG A 57 -1.23 0.73 11.83
CA ARG A 57 -0.32 1.89 11.81
C ARG A 57 -0.18 2.46 10.40
N PHE A 58 -0.03 1.59 9.41
CA PHE A 58 0.01 2.01 8.02
C PHE A 58 -1.32 2.64 7.59
N CYS A 59 -2.46 2.02 7.93
CA CYS A 59 -3.78 2.55 7.63
C CYS A 59 -3.96 3.98 8.16
N LEU A 60 -3.70 4.21 9.45
CA LEU A 60 -3.81 5.54 10.06
C LEU A 60 -2.89 6.55 9.38
N LYS A 61 -1.67 6.15 9.03
CA LYS A 61 -0.71 7.03 8.34
C LYS A 61 -1.13 7.33 6.89
N ALA A 62 -1.67 6.34 6.18
CA ALA A 62 -2.11 6.51 4.79
C ALA A 62 -3.35 7.42 4.69
N LEU A 63 -4.19 7.40 5.73
CA LEU A 63 -5.45 8.15 5.79
C LEU A 63 -5.36 9.47 6.55
N SER A 64 -4.17 9.88 6.98
CA SER A 64 -3.99 11.14 7.73
C SER A 64 -3.94 12.38 6.83
N THR A 65 -4.58 12.37 5.66
CA THR A 65 -4.62 13.54 4.76
C THR A 65 -5.81 14.43 5.11
N PRO A 66 -5.71 15.77 4.92
CA PRO A 66 -6.81 16.68 5.23
C PRO A 66 -8.12 16.32 4.52
N GLU A 67 -8.05 15.89 3.26
CA GLU A 67 -9.20 15.46 2.45
C GLU A 67 -9.92 14.24 3.07
N VAL A 68 -9.15 13.24 3.52
CA VAL A 68 -9.69 12.02 4.14
C VAL A 68 -10.24 12.31 5.54
N ILE A 69 -9.59 13.19 6.30
CA ILE A 69 -10.03 13.56 7.65
C ILE A 69 -11.33 14.38 7.60
N ALA A 70 -11.50 15.21 6.57
CA ALA A 70 -12.72 15.99 6.36
C ALA A 70 -13.92 15.14 5.88
N THR A 71 -13.69 13.86 5.56
CA THR A 71 -14.74 12.99 5.03
C THR A 71 -15.69 12.53 6.14
N ILE A 72 -16.98 12.77 5.95
CA ILE A 72 -18.04 12.43 6.92
C ILE A 72 -18.79 11.13 6.56
N ASP A 73 -18.62 10.65 5.33
CA ASP A 73 -19.40 9.56 4.75
C ASP A 73 -18.51 8.37 4.33
N THR A 74 -19.02 7.15 4.49
CA THR A 74 -18.31 5.90 4.19
C THR A 74 -18.02 5.72 2.70
N THR A 75 -18.91 6.22 1.85
CA THR A 75 -18.82 6.09 0.39
C THR A 75 -17.76 7.05 -0.16
N GLN A 76 -17.76 8.29 0.30
CA GLN A 76 -16.69 9.24 0.03
C GLN A 76 -15.33 8.74 0.53
N LEU A 77 -15.30 8.16 1.74
CA LEU A 77 -14.06 7.60 2.30
C LEU A 77 -13.56 6.42 1.46
N GLY A 78 -14.45 5.51 1.06
CA GLY A 78 -14.15 4.40 0.16
C GLY A 78 -13.57 4.89 -1.17
N THR A 79 -14.18 5.91 -1.76
CA THR A 79 -13.72 6.53 -3.01
C THR A 79 -12.31 7.10 -2.88
N LEU A 80 -12.03 7.84 -1.79
CA LEU A 80 -10.69 8.38 -1.53
C LEU A 80 -9.65 7.28 -1.32
N ILE A 81 -9.99 6.22 -0.59
CA ILE A 81 -9.11 5.07 -0.38
C ILE A 81 -8.74 4.41 -1.71
N MET A 82 -9.72 4.19 -2.60
CA MET A 82 -9.47 3.60 -3.91
C MET A 82 -8.60 4.50 -4.78
N LYS A 83 -8.85 5.82 -4.78
CA LYS A 83 -7.99 6.81 -5.47
C LYS A 83 -6.55 6.80 -4.94
N LEU A 84 -6.37 6.73 -3.62
CA LEU A 84 -5.04 6.60 -3.00
C LEU A 84 -4.35 5.29 -3.44
N GLY A 85 -5.10 4.18 -3.50
CA GLY A 85 -4.63 2.90 -4.01
C GLY A 85 -4.13 3.00 -5.45
N ALA A 86 -4.94 3.58 -6.35
CA ALA A 86 -4.58 3.82 -7.75
C ALA A 86 -3.32 4.69 -7.89
N ALA A 87 -3.26 5.81 -7.14
CA ALA A 87 -2.12 6.72 -7.17
C ALA A 87 -0.81 6.04 -6.73
N ASN A 88 -0.86 5.25 -5.65
CA ASN A 88 0.30 4.51 -5.15
C ASN A 88 0.72 3.37 -6.12
N ALA A 89 -0.26 2.69 -6.71
CA ALA A 89 0.01 1.68 -7.74
C ALA A 89 0.68 2.29 -8.98
N LYS A 90 0.23 3.47 -9.44
CA LYS A 90 0.84 4.21 -10.54
C LYS A 90 2.26 4.66 -10.23
N ALA A 91 2.52 5.17 -9.01
CA ALA A 91 3.86 5.53 -8.58
C ALA A 91 4.81 4.32 -8.58
N THR A 92 4.32 3.16 -8.12
CA THR A 92 5.10 1.91 -8.11
C THR A 92 5.35 1.38 -9.52
N LEU A 93 4.36 1.46 -10.42
CA LEU A 93 4.51 1.11 -11.84
C LEU A 93 5.60 1.97 -12.50
N ASN A 94 5.60 3.28 -12.25
CA ASN A 94 6.62 4.19 -12.76
C ASN A 94 8.01 3.80 -12.25
N LEU A 95 8.14 3.46 -10.97
CA LEU A 95 9.39 2.97 -10.40
C LEU A 95 9.87 1.69 -11.10
N TYR A 96 9.00 0.72 -11.35
CA TYR A 96 9.38 -0.50 -12.09
C TYR A 96 9.82 -0.21 -13.52
N ASN A 97 9.14 0.69 -14.22
CA ASN A 97 9.54 1.11 -15.56
C ASN A 97 10.93 1.75 -15.57
N GLU A 98 11.31 2.50 -14.53
CA GLU A 98 12.67 3.03 -14.39
C GLU A 98 13.70 1.96 -14.03
N ILE A 99 13.33 0.98 -13.21
CA ILE A 99 14.23 -0.15 -12.86
C ILE A 99 14.53 -1.01 -14.09
N ILE A 100 13.53 -1.28 -14.93
CA ILE A 100 13.66 -2.10 -16.15
C ILE A 100 14.65 -1.50 -17.15
N LYS A 101 14.81 -0.17 -17.19
CA LYS A 101 15.80 0.50 -18.06
C LYS A 101 17.24 0.20 -17.67
N LYS A 102 17.50 -0.24 -16.42
CA LYS A 102 18.84 -0.53 -15.93
C LYS A 102 19.26 -1.94 -16.34
N PRO A 103 20.55 -2.18 -16.65
CA PRO A 103 21.05 -3.52 -16.92
C PRO A 103 20.75 -4.47 -15.74
N GLY A 104 20.26 -5.67 -16.05
CA GLY A 104 19.93 -6.69 -15.07
C GLY A 104 19.94 -8.08 -15.71
N SER A 105 19.77 -9.12 -14.89
CA SER A 105 19.69 -10.49 -15.41
C SER A 105 18.36 -10.69 -16.19
N PRO A 106 18.34 -11.59 -17.19
CA PRO A 106 17.09 -11.93 -17.89
C PRO A 106 15.98 -12.40 -16.96
N GLN A 107 16.33 -13.09 -15.88
CA GLN A 107 15.38 -13.55 -14.88
C GLN A 107 14.78 -12.40 -14.06
N ALA A 108 15.60 -11.41 -13.68
CA ALA A 108 15.11 -10.21 -13.01
C ALA A 108 14.20 -9.39 -13.92
N LEU A 109 14.57 -9.23 -15.20
CA LEU A 109 13.74 -8.54 -16.19
C LEU A 109 12.38 -9.22 -16.37
N LYS A 110 12.36 -10.57 -16.45
CA LYS A 110 11.10 -11.33 -16.52
C LYS A 110 10.22 -11.09 -15.29
N ALA A 111 10.80 -11.08 -14.09
CA ALA A 111 10.07 -10.80 -12.86
C ALA A 111 9.49 -9.39 -12.84
N LEU A 112 10.29 -8.38 -13.22
CA LEU A 112 9.86 -6.99 -13.28
C LEU A 112 8.72 -6.78 -14.29
N ASN A 113 8.78 -7.42 -15.46
CA ASN A 113 7.70 -7.35 -16.45
C ASN A 113 6.39 -7.96 -15.92
N MET A 114 6.45 -9.05 -15.16
CA MET A 114 5.25 -9.59 -14.50
C MET A 114 4.69 -8.60 -13.46
N CYS A 115 5.55 -7.92 -12.71
CA CYS A 115 5.11 -6.87 -11.79
C CYS A 115 4.46 -5.70 -12.53
N VAL A 116 5.03 -5.26 -13.66
CA VAL A 116 4.45 -4.19 -14.49
C VAL A 116 3.02 -4.52 -14.91
N GLU A 117 2.78 -5.72 -15.44
CA GLU A 117 1.43 -6.13 -15.85
C GLU A 117 0.47 -6.23 -14.66
N ALA A 118 0.94 -6.77 -13.52
CA ALA A 118 0.13 -6.83 -12.30
C ALA A 118 -0.27 -5.43 -11.79
N TYR A 119 0.63 -4.45 -11.86
CA TYR A 119 0.34 -3.07 -11.44
C TYR A 119 -0.57 -2.33 -12.43
N LYS A 120 -0.47 -2.59 -13.74
CA LYS A 120 -1.46 -2.09 -14.71
C LYS A 120 -2.87 -2.58 -14.37
N TYR A 121 -3.00 -3.86 -14.08
CA TYR A 121 -4.29 -4.44 -13.65
C TYR A 121 -4.78 -3.82 -12.34
N ALA A 122 -3.91 -3.69 -11.34
CA ALA A 122 -4.26 -3.11 -10.04
C ALA A 122 -4.77 -1.67 -10.16
N ILE A 123 -4.13 -0.83 -11.00
CA ILE A 123 -4.58 0.54 -11.26
C ILE A 123 -6.02 0.54 -11.79
N LEU A 124 -6.28 -0.26 -12.83
CA LEU A 124 -7.62 -0.37 -13.42
C LEU A 124 -8.66 -0.85 -12.41
N SER A 125 -8.31 -1.82 -11.56
CA SER A 125 -9.22 -2.31 -10.51
C SER A 125 -9.55 -1.22 -9.49
N PHE A 126 -8.56 -0.45 -9.02
CA PHE A 126 -8.82 0.64 -8.08
C PHE A 126 -9.65 1.76 -8.71
N GLU A 127 -9.36 2.14 -9.96
CA GLU A 127 -10.11 3.16 -10.68
C GLU A 127 -11.56 2.75 -10.91
N MET A 128 -11.80 1.50 -11.33
CA MET A 128 -13.14 0.94 -11.52
C MET A 128 -13.94 0.93 -10.20
N VAL A 129 -13.37 0.39 -9.11
CA VAL A 129 -14.09 0.40 -7.83
C VAL A 129 -14.38 1.83 -7.37
N SER A 130 -13.47 2.78 -7.62
CA SER A 130 -13.72 4.18 -7.26
C SER A 130 -14.87 4.83 -8.04
N SER A 131 -15.15 4.40 -9.28
CA SER A 131 -16.27 4.92 -10.08
C SER A 131 -17.60 4.25 -9.71
N GLU A 132 -17.58 2.97 -9.36
CA GLU A 132 -18.78 2.22 -8.94
C GLU A 132 -19.24 2.58 -7.52
N LEU A 133 -18.36 3.16 -6.70
CA LEU A 133 -18.71 3.66 -5.37
C LEU A 133 -19.44 5.02 -5.41
N VAL A 134 -19.68 5.63 -6.57
CA VAL A 134 -20.51 6.86 -6.62
C VAL A 134 -21.95 6.51 -6.26
N GLU A 135 -22.60 7.31 -5.40
CA GLU A 135 -23.97 7.06 -4.91
C GLU A 135 -24.94 6.69 -6.04
N ASP A 136 -25.63 5.56 -5.87
CA ASP A 136 -26.88 5.29 -6.58
C ASP A 136 -27.91 6.31 -6.04
N PRO A 137 -28.52 7.16 -6.90
CA PRO A 137 -29.32 8.31 -6.47
C PRO A 137 -30.54 7.97 -5.61
#